data_AF-A0A7K4EZ56-F1
#
_entry.id   AF-A0A7K4EZ56-F1
#
_cell.length_a   1.000
_cell.length_b   1.000
_cell.length_c   1.000
_cell.angle_alpha   90.00
_cell.angle_beta   90.00
_cell.angle_gamma   90.00
#
_symmetry.space_group_name_H-M   'P 1'
#
loop_
_entity.id
_entity.type
_entity.pdbx_description
1 polymer ?
#
loop_
_entity_poly.entity_id
_entity_poly.type
_entity_poly.pdbx_seq_one_letter_code
_entity_poly.pdbx_strand_id
1 'polypeptide(L)' 'ATSPMPKADAMNRFLKSLDMSFRRDEKSLRPRVNKLESRLDKDQKTSGNFYYKH' A
#
# COMPACT_ATOMS: atom_id res chain seq x y z
N ALA A 1 8.54 4.57 22.54
CA ALA A 1 8.51 3.83 21.27
C ALA A 1 7.32 2.88 21.28
N THR A 2 6.63 2.68 20.16
CA THR A 2 5.57 1.65 20.04
C THR A 2 6.18 0.26 19.86
N SER A 3 5.48 -0.79 20.28
CA SER A 3 5.89 -2.17 20.06
C SER A 3 6.05 -2.50 18.56
N PRO A 4 6.95 -3.42 18.18
CA PRO A 4 7.06 -3.89 16.81
C PRO A 4 5.72 -4.44 16.30
N MET A 5 5.41 -4.16 15.03
CA MET A 5 4.22 -4.66 14.34
C MET A 5 4.65 -5.49 13.12
N PRO A 6 3.80 -6.42 12.64
CA PRO A 6 4.01 -7.06 11.36
C PRO A 6 4.16 -6.03 10.25
N LYS A 7 5.11 -6.27 9.34
CA LYS A 7 5.47 -5.31 8.28
C LYS A 7 4.26 -4.87 7.45
N ALA A 8 3.40 -5.81 7.07
CA ALA A 8 2.22 -5.51 6.26
C ALA A 8 1.27 -4.53 6.96
N ASP A 9 0.98 -4.78 8.24
CA ASP A 9 0.07 -3.95 9.04
C ASP A 9 0.65 -2.55 9.26
N ALA A 10 1.94 -2.48 9.62
CA ALA A 10 2.64 -1.22 9.81
C ALA A 10 2.67 -0.40 8.51
N MET A 11 2.96 -1.03 7.38
CA MET A 11 3.00 -0.37 6.08
C MET A 11 1.62 0.08 5.61
N ASN A 12 0.57 -0.72 5.82
CA ASN A 12 -0.80 -0.33 5.50
C ASN A 12 -1.22 0.90 6.33
N ARG A 13 -0.92 0.91 7.63
CA ARG A 13 -1.21 2.06 8.50
C ARG A 13 -0.42 3.31 8.09
N PHE A 14 0.86 3.16 7.78
CA PHE A 14 1.74 4.25 7.37
C PHE A 14 1.30 4.86 6.02
N LEU A 15 1.11 4.04 5.00
CA LEU A 15 0.74 4.50 3.67
C LEU A 15 -0.67 5.11 3.65
N LYS A 16 -1.60 4.58 4.46
CA LYS A 16 -2.91 5.20 4.69
C LYS A 16 -2.78 6.62 5.25
N SER A 17 -1.88 6.84 6.19
CA SER A 17 -1.67 8.19 6.78
C SER A 17 -1.11 9.22 5.78
N LEU A 18 -0.48 8.75 4.71
CA LEU A 18 0.01 9.57 3.61
C LEU A 18 -0.97 9.67 2.43
N ASP A 19 -2.11 8.99 2.50
CA ASP A 19 -3.07 8.83 1.40
C ASP A 19 -2.43 8.27 0.10
N MET A 20 -1.48 7.35 0.26
CA MET A 20 -0.75 6.72 -0.84
C MET A 20 -0.97 5.21 -0.86
N SER A 21 -0.92 4.60 -2.05
CA SER A 21 -0.98 3.14 -2.18
C SER A 21 0.13 2.62 -3.10
N PHE A 22 0.61 1.42 -2.81
CA PHE A 22 1.70 0.75 -3.50
C PHE A 22 1.20 -0.56 -4.12
N ARG A 23 1.84 -0.91 -5.24
CA ARG A 23 1.66 -2.20 -5.91
C ARG A 23 3.02 -2.80 -6.22
N ARG A 24 3.03 -4.12 -6.43
CA ARG A 24 4.22 -4.83 -6.85
C ARG A 24 4.18 -5.03 -8.36
N ASP A 25 5.24 -4.64 -9.04
CA ASP A 25 5.42 -4.94 -10.45
C ASP A 25 5.67 -6.46 -10.63
N GLU A 26 4.89 -7.14 -11.48
CA GLU A 26 4.95 -8.60 -11.59
C GLU A 26 6.29 -9.12 -12.12
N LYS A 27 6.95 -8.35 -13.01
CA LYS A 27 8.21 -8.76 -13.64
C LYS A 27 9.42 -8.43 -12.80
N SER A 28 9.50 -7.18 -12.33
CA SER A 28 10.67 -6.68 -11.59
C SER A 28 10.55 -6.87 -10.08
N LEU A 29 9.38 -7.23 -9.58
CA LEU A 29 9.03 -7.32 -8.16
C LEU A 29 9.23 -6.01 -7.38
N ARG A 30 9.43 -4.90 -8.10
CA ARG A 30 9.68 -3.59 -7.51
C ARG A 30 8.39 -2.97 -6.98
N PRO A 31 8.44 -2.30 -5.82
CA PRO A 31 7.35 -1.43 -5.39
C PRO A 31 7.17 -0.29 -6.39
N ARG A 32 5.92 0.00 -6.72
CA ARG A 32 5.52 1.15 -7.53
C ARG A 32 4.37 1.85 -6.82
N VAL A 33 4.46 3.17 -6.71
CA VAL A 33 3.31 3.95 -6.22
C VAL A 33 2.21 3.95 -7.26
N ASN A 34 0.96 3.89 -6.81
CA ASN A 34 -0.17 4.16 -7.69
C ASN A 34 -0.31 5.67 -7.90
N LYS A 35 -0.79 6.05 -9.08
CA LYS A 35 -1.16 7.44 -9.34
C LYS A 35 -2.42 7.77 -8.54
N LEU A 36 -2.42 8.92 -7.87
CA LEU A 36 -3.55 9.42 -7.10
C LEU A 36 -4.85 9.38 -7.93
N GLU A 37 -5.94 8.93 -7.32
CA GLU A 37 -7.27 8.80 -7.93
C GLU A 37 -7.35 7.84 -9.15
N SER A 38 -6.29 7.11 -9.47
CA SER A 38 -6.36 6.06 -10.49
C SER A 38 -7.27 4.93 -10.04
N ARG A 39 -7.77 4.14 -11.00
CA ARG A 39 -8.61 2.96 -10.70
C ARG A 39 -7.96 2.04 -9.66
N LEU A 40 -6.67 1.74 -9.82
CA LEU A 40 -5.94 0.86 -8.89
C LEU A 40 -5.76 1.48 -7.50
N ASP A 41 -5.52 2.79 -7.43
CA ASP A 41 -5.43 3.51 -6.15
C ASP A 41 -6.76 3.41 -5.39
N LYS A 42 -7.88 3.70 -6.07
CA LYS A 42 -9.23 3.62 -5.51
C LYS A 42 -9.57 2.21 -5.03
N ASP A 43 -9.30 1.20 -5.86
CA ASP A 43 -9.57 -0.21 -5.53
C ASP A 43 -8.76 -0.66 -4.29
N GLN A 44 -7.49 -0.24 -4.18
CA GLN A 44 -6.64 -0.57 -3.04
C GLN A 44 -7.07 0.18 -1.77
N LYS A 45 -7.31 1.50 -1.86
CA LYS A 45 -7.78 2.32 -0.73
C LYS A 45 -9.11 1.81 -0.18
N THR A 46 -10.06 1.46 -1.06
CA THR A 46 -11.37 0.90 -0.68
C THR A 46 -11.23 -0.45 0.02
N SER A 47 -10.29 -1.30 -0.42
CA SER A 47 -10.03 -2.59 0.23
C SER A 47 -9.13 -2.52 1.46
N GLY A 48 -8.60 -1.34 1.82
CA GLY A 48 -7.66 -1.17 2.93
C GLY A 48 -6.23 -1.68 2.67
N ASN A 49 -5.92 -2.09 1.44
CA ASN A 49 -4.64 -2.68 1.05
C ASN A 49 -3.72 -1.64 0.41
N PHE A 50 -3.11 -0.78 1.24
CA PHE A 50 -2.21 0.28 0.80
C PHE A 50 -0.80 -0.23 0.47
N TYR A 51 -0.36 -1.35 1.05
CA TYR A 51 1.00 -1.86 0.86
C TYR A 51 1.12 -2.76 -0.38
N TYR A 52 0.45 -3.91 -0.39
CA TYR A 52 0.29 -4.81 -1.55
C TYR A 52 -1.06 -5.53 -1.42
N LYS A 53 -1.69 -5.88 -2.55
CA LYS A 53 -2.76 -6.89 -2.53
C LYS A 53 -2.11 -8.26 -2.33
N HIS A 54 -2.78 -9.12 -1.55
CA HIS A 54 -2.43 -10.54 -1.46
C HIS A 54 -2.48 -11.21 -2.83
#